data_AF-A0A661AUU2-F1
#
_entry.id   AF-A0A661AUU2-F1
#
_cell.length_a   1.000
_cell.length_b   1.000
_cell.length_c   1.000
_cell.angle_alpha   90.00
_cell.angle_beta   90.00
_cell.angle_gamma   90.00
#
_symmetry.space_group_name_H-M   'P 1'
#
loop_
_entity.id
_entity.type
_entity.pdbx_description
1 polymer ?
#
loop_
_entity_poly.entity_id
_entity_poly.type
_entity_poly.pdbx_seq_one_letter_code
_entity_poly.pdbx_strand_id
1 'polypeptide(L)'
;MFHIAFTIVIFSVVAAAGQLGLLLDWADFRGDSVGKGWLEVYSSMRRENFSFEYDSLSSAYVGTLDFAITVFSDDGSVADSISYSAPIKIPEGELTTKQFRILNIYQFELPVDDYKVVAVTCDPVGNVCDTAQIDVSMSNFWLRDYGLSEIMLAYTAKPSSENSVFNRLGAKMFPNPGGSFDLNSLIAYYYVEVYLPDSVERSLGVSAKILQSDTVFRDFDTQWRYFAGSDGYIGGFSIAGMPDGYYTLLIELVDSSGVLSFAKKDFTVSKEPHRISKVVTPEMGENMRDILYYLLTTDQLNH
;
A
#
# COMPACT_ATOMS: atom_id res chain seq x y z
N MET A 1 -45.74 22.17 1.65
CA MET A 1 -44.68 21.66 0.76
C MET A 1 -43.49 21.37 1.65
N PHE A 2 -43.30 20.11 2.07
CA PHE A 2 -42.21 19.73 2.97
C PHE A 2 -41.04 19.25 2.12
N HIS A 3 -39.90 19.94 2.21
CA HIS A 3 -38.64 19.45 1.66
C HIS A 3 -38.01 18.50 2.67
N ILE A 4 -37.97 17.21 2.34
CA ILE A 4 -37.20 16.22 3.06
C ILE A 4 -35.79 16.28 2.48
N ALA A 5 -34.84 16.81 3.26
CA ALA A 5 -33.43 16.74 2.95
C ALA A 5 -32.95 15.30 3.19
N PHE A 6 -32.51 14.63 2.12
CA PHE A 6 -31.85 13.33 2.21
C PHE A 6 -30.37 13.59 2.52
N THR A 7 -29.98 13.43 3.78
CA THR A 7 -28.56 13.36 4.14
C THR A 7 -28.05 11.99 3.72
N ILE A 8 -27.25 11.95 2.65
CA ILE A 8 -26.48 10.76 2.29
C ILE A 8 -25.35 10.65 3.30
N VAL A 9 -25.49 9.73 4.25
CA VAL A 9 -24.37 9.28 5.09
C VAL A 9 -23.60 8.27 4.25
N ILE A 10 -22.45 8.67 3.72
CA ILE A 10 -21.48 7.76 3.13
C ILE A 10 -20.89 6.97 4.30
N PHE A 11 -21.42 5.78 4.56
CA PHE A 11 -20.69 4.81 5.36
C PHE A 11 -19.57 4.28 4.48
N SER A 12 -18.33 4.64 4.80
CA SER A 12 -17.17 3.87 4.37
C SER A 12 -17.33 2.48 4.96
N VAL A 13 -17.80 1.54 4.14
CA VAL A 13 -17.75 0.12 4.51
C VAL A 13 -16.27 -0.20 4.52
N VAL A 14 -15.66 -0.23 5.71
CA VAL A 14 -14.41 -0.96 5.88
C VAL A 14 -14.77 -2.38 5.49
N ALA A 15 -14.40 -2.78 4.27
CA ALA A 15 -14.56 -4.15 3.83
C ALA A 15 -13.77 -5.00 4.84
N ALA A 16 -14.49 -5.62 5.78
CA ALA A 16 -13.88 -6.58 6.66
C ALA A 16 -13.28 -7.65 5.75
N ALA A 17 -11.97 -7.88 5.88
CA ALA A 17 -11.29 -8.87 5.08
C ALA A 17 -12.08 -10.19 5.15
N GLY A 18 -12.26 -10.85 4.01
CA GLY A 18 -12.97 -12.12 3.97
C GLY A 18 -12.23 -13.21 4.73
N GLN A 19 -12.70 -14.45 4.61
CA GLN A 19 -12.15 -15.57 5.36
C GLN A 19 -10.68 -15.85 5.01
N LEU A 20 -10.25 -15.67 3.77
CA LEU A 20 -8.84 -15.77 3.34
C LEU A 20 -8.03 -14.50 3.64
N GLY A 21 -8.69 -13.46 4.15
CA GLY A 21 -8.09 -12.20 4.53
C GLY A 21 -7.71 -11.32 3.34
N LEU A 22 -8.41 -11.46 2.19
CA LEU A 22 -8.14 -10.67 0.99
C LEU A 22 -8.38 -9.18 1.26
N LEU A 23 -7.34 -8.38 1.03
CA LEU A 23 -7.36 -6.92 1.05
C LEU A 23 -6.75 -6.41 -0.25
N LEU A 24 -7.30 -5.31 -0.76
CA LEU A 24 -6.81 -4.59 -1.93
C LEU A 24 -6.52 -3.14 -1.59
N ASP A 25 -5.53 -2.60 -2.27
CA ASP A 25 -5.27 -1.17 -2.36
C ASP A 25 -4.71 -0.88 -3.76
N TRP A 26 -4.61 0.39 -4.11
CA TRP A 26 -4.08 0.80 -5.39
C TRP A 26 -3.30 2.12 -5.33
N ALA A 27 -2.50 2.32 -6.37
CA ALA A 27 -1.97 3.62 -6.75
C ALA A 27 -1.88 3.68 -8.28
N ASP A 28 -2.03 4.88 -8.84
CA ASP A 28 -1.79 5.13 -10.25
C ASP A 28 -0.52 5.95 -10.46
N PHE A 29 0.13 5.67 -11.58
CA PHE A 29 1.37 6.29 -12.00
C PHE A 29 1.27 6.74 -13.45
N ARG A 30 2.15 7.64 -13.87
CA ARG A 30 2.19 8.11 -15.26
C ARG A 30 2.53 6.95 -16.21
N GLY A 31 1.65 6.71 -17.17
CA GLY A 31 1.85 5.70 -18.21
C GLY A 31 2.94 6.09 -19.21
N ASP A 32 3.25 5.19 -20.14
CA ASP A 32 4.34 5.39 -21.10
C ASP A 32 3.97 6.35 -22.24
N SER A 33 2.69 6.68 -22.37
CA SER A 33 2.15 7.55 -23.42
C SER A 33 1.05 8.47 -22.92
N VAL A 34 0.86 9.59 -23.62
CA VAL A 34 -0.15 10.61 -23.29
C VAL A 34 -1.54 9.98 -23.27
N GLY A 35 -2.28 10.23 -22.18
CA GLY A 35 -3.63 9.71 -21.98
C GLY A 35 -3.68 8.28 -21.43
N LYS A 36 -2.54 7.70 -21.07
CA LYS A 36 -2.46 6.44 -20.32
C LYS A 36 -1.84 6.61 -18.94
N GLY A 37 -2.21 5.72 -18.03
CA GLY A 37 -1.64 5.55 -16.70
C GLY A 37 -1.31 4.08 -16.42
N TRP A 38 -0.35 3.87 -15.53
CA TRP A 38 -0.10 2.56 -14.92
C TRP A 38 -0.93 2.45 -13.65
N LEU A 39 -1.89 1.53 -13.62
CA LEU A 39 -2.60 1.14 -12.40
C LEU A 39 -1.81 0.04 -11.72
N GLU A 40 -1.40 0.26 -10.47
CA GLU A 40 -0.91 -0.80 -9.61
C GLU A 40 -1.97 -1.22 -8.61
N VAL A 41 -2.26 -2.52 -8.57
CA VAL A 41 -3.15 -3.13 -7.58
C VAL A 41 -2.30 -3.94 -6.61
N TYR A 42 -2.39 -3.61 -5.34
CA TYR A 42 -1.71 -4.29 -4.25
C TYR A 42 -2.67 -5.26 -3.58
N SER A 43 -2.25 -6.52 -3.41
CA SER A 43 -3.07 -7.52 -2.70
C SER A 43 -2.37 -8.04 -1.46
N SER A 44 -3.16 -8.37 -0.44
CA SER A 44 -2.71 -9.10 0.74
C SER A 44 -3.72 -10.18 1.09
N MET A 45 -3.23 -11.37 1.43
CA MET A 45 -3.99 -12.48 1.99
C MET A 45 -3.26 -13.06 3.20
N ARG A 46 -3.97 -13.79 4.06
CA ARG A 46 -3.40 -14.42 5.26
C ARG A 46 -3.16 -15.91 4.99
N ARG A 47 -1.89 -16.32 4.94
CA ARG A 47 -1.52 -17.72 4.64
C ARG A 47 -2.13 -18.69 5.64
N GLU A 48 -2.20 -18.31 6.91
CA GLU A 48 -2.77 -19.12 7.99
C GLU A 48 -4.27 -19.40 7.82
N ASN A 49 -4.96 -18.69 6.91
CA ASN A 49 -6.36 -18.90 6.59
C ASN A 49 -6.59 -19.89 5.44
N PHE A 50 -5.53 -20.35 4.77
CA PHE A 50 -5.60 -21.38 3.74
C PHE A 50 -5.55 -22.78 4.37
N SER A 51 -6.10 -23.74 3.65
CA SER A 51 -6.06 -25.15 3.97
C SER A 51 -4.89 -25.82 3.24
N PHE A 52 -4.30 -26.82 3.88
CA PHE A 52 -3.12 -27.51 3.38
C PHE A 52 -3.27 -29.01 3.55
N GLU A 53 -2.84 -29.76 2.54
CA GLU A 53 -2.73 -31.22 2.59
C GLU A 53 -1.25 -31.63 2.62
N TYR A 54 -0.93 -32.70 3.34
CA TYR A 54 0.43 -33.20 3.37
C TYR A 54 0.75 -33.97 2.07
N ASP A 55 1.75 -33.49 1.33
CA ASP A 55 2.31 -34.16 0.16
C ASP A 55 3.57 -34.95 0.55
N SER A 56 3.42 -36.27 0.62
CA SER A 56 4.51 -37.18 0.98
C SER A 56 5.66 -37.23 -0.03
N LEU A 57 5.44 -36.81 -1.29
CA LEU A 57 6.49 -36.82 -2.32
C LEU A 57 7.45 -35.64 -2.16
N SER A 58 6.94 -34.50 -1.70
CA SER A 58 7.72 -33.28 -1.47
C SER A 58 8.06 -33.04 0.00
N SER A 59 7.57 -33.90 0.92
CA SER A 59 7.71 -33.73 2.37
C SER A 59 7.29 -32.33 2.83
N ALA A 60 6.13 -31.88 2.34
CA ALA A 60 5.63 -30.54 2.55
C ALA A 60 4.10 -30.54 2.68
N TYR A 61 3.57 -29.56 3.40
CA TYR A 61 2.15 -29.23 3.34
C TYR A 61 1.92 -28.29 2.14
N VAL A 62 0.97 -28.63 1.29
CA VAL A 62 0.69 -27.90 0.05
C VAL A 62 -0.77 -27.46 0.04
N GLY A 63 -0.97 -26.16 -0.13
CA GLY A 63 -2.25 -25.54 -0.44
C GLY A 63 -2.20 -24.94 -1.85
N THR A 64 -3.33 -24.46 -2.35
CA THR A 64 -3.42 -23.80 -3.65
C THR A 64 -4.05 -22.42 -3.49
N LEU A 65 -3.42 -21.42 -4.10
CA LEU A 65 -3.96 -20.09 -4.29
C LEU A 65 -4.49 -20.00 -5.73
N ASP A 66 -5.81 -19.91 -5.87
CA ASP A 66 -6.43 -19.49 -7.13
C ASP A 66 -6.76 -18.01 -7.02
N PHE A 67 -6.21 -17.17 -7.90
CA PHE A 67 -6.35 -15.73 -7.82
C PHE A 67 -6.72 -15.13 -9.19
N ALA A 68 -7.65 -14.18 -9.20
CA ALA A 68 -8.02 -13.43 -10.37
C ALA A 68 -8.29 -11.96 -10.03
N ILE A 69 -7.86 -11.06 -10.92
CA ILE A 69 -8.28 -9.65 -10.95
C ILE A 69 -8.96 -9.40 -12.29
N THR A 70 -10.10 -8.73 -12.25
CA THR A 70 -10.76 -8.15 -13.43
C THR A 70 -10.92 -6.66 -13.22
N VAL A 71 -10.47 -5.88 -14.20
CA VAL A 71 -10.65 -4.42 -14.24
C VAL A 71 -11.79 -4.12 -15.19
N PHE A 72 -12.82 -3.44 -14.69
CA PHE A 72 -13.99 -3.03 -15.45
C PHE A 72 -13.93 -1.52 -15.71
N SER A 73 -14.20 -1.11 -16.96
CA SER A 73 -14.47 0.28 -17.31
C SER A 73 -15.81 0.76 -16.72
N ASP A 74 -16.04 2.07 -16.72
CA ASP A 74 -17.29 2.68 -16.24
C ASP A 74 -18.56 2.12 -16.94
N ASP A 75 -18.44 1.74 -18.22
CA ASP A 75 -19.53 1.10 -18.98
C ASP A 75 -19.79 -0.38 -18.61
N GLY A 76 -18.98 -0.94 -17.69
CA GLY A 76 -19.05 -2.32 -17.22
C GLY A 76 -18.36 -3.33 -18.11
N SER A 77 -17.70 -2.91 -19.20
CA SER A 77 -16.87 -3.79 -20.02
C SER A 77 -15.56 -4.15 -19.31
N VAL A 78 -14.98 -5.30 -19.63
CA VAL A 78 -13.67 -5.70 -19.10
C VAL A 78 -12.59 -4.93 -19.84
N ALA A 79 -11.88 -4.07 -19.12
CA ALA A 79 -10.73 -3.32 -19.61
C ALA A 79 -9.48 -4.20 -19.64
N ASP A 80 -9.24 -4.97 -18.57
CA ASP A 80 -8.12 -5.91 -18.46
C ASP A 80 -8.41 -7.00 -17.40
N SER A 81 -7.64 -8.08 -17.40
CA SER A 81 -7.74 -9.13 -16.38
C SER A 81 -6.46 -9.97 -16.28
N ILE A 82 -6.24 -10.54 -15.10
CA ILE A 82 -5.22 -11.56 -14.86
C ILE A 82 -5.81 -12.66 -14.00
N SER A 83 -5.44 -13.92 -14.26
CA SER A 83 -5.82 -15.04 -13.42
C SER A 83 -4.71 -16.09 -13.39
N TYR A 84 -4.44 -16.66 -12.23
CA TYR A 84 -3.47 -17.75 -12.08
C TYR A 84 -3.81 -18.64 -10.89
N SER A 85 -3.25 -19.86 -10.92
CA SER A 85 -3.21 -20.78 -9.79
C SER A 85 -1.76 -21.03 -9.40
N ALA A 86 -1.45 -20.94 -8.11
CA ALA A 86 -0.10 -21.14 -7.59
C ALA A 86 -0.11 -22.00 -6.32
N PRO A 87 0.85 -22.93 -6.16
CA PRO A 87 0.95 -23.70 -4.93
C PRO A 87 1.54 -22.85 -3.80
N ILE A 88 0.98 -22.99 -2.59
CA ILE A 88 1.57 -22.48 -1.35
C ILE A 88 2.21 -23.67 -0.64
N LYS A 89 3.54 -23.72 -0.60
CA LYS A 89 4.29 -24.83 -0.01
C LYS A 89 4.82 -24.46 1.37
N ILE A 90 4.65 -25.36 2.32
CA ILE A 90 5.11 -25.22 3.70
C ILE A 90 5.96 -26.46 4.05
N PRO A 91 7.25 -26.30 4.37
CA PRO A 91 8.09 -27.43 4.79
C PRO A 91 7.50 -28.14 6.01
N GLU A 92 7.69 -29.47 6.13
CA GLU A 92 7.14 -30.28 7.22
C GLU A 92 7.50 -29.78 8.64
N GLY A 93 8.62 -29.07 8.79
CA GLY A 93 9.06 -28.47 10.05
C GLY A 93 8.40 -27.13 10.41
N GLU A 94 7.56 -26.56 9.54
CA GLU A 94 6.89 -25.29 9.76
C GLU A 94 5.39 -25.45 10.07
N LEU A 95 4.89 -24.64 10.99
CA LEU A 95 3.47 -24.65 11.34
C LEU A 95 2.65 -23.99 10.21
N THR A 96 1.60 -24.70 9.78
CA THR A 96 0.59 -24.16 8.85
C THR A 96 -0.16 -22.95 9.43
N THR A 97 -0.27 -22.89 10.76
CA THR A 97 -0.91 -21.80 11.50
C THR A 97 -0.02 -20.57 11.72
N LYS A 98 1.25 -20.61 11.29
CA LYS A 98 2.16 -19.46 11.43
C LYS A 98 1.63 -18.31 10.57
N GLN A 99 1.41 -17.17 11.22
CA GLN A 99 0.87 -15.99 10.57
C GLN A 99 1.86 -15.43 9.53
N PHE A 100 1.40 -15.27 8.30
CA PHE A 100 2.23 -14.74 7.22
C PHE A 100 1.35 -14.13 6.12
N ARG A 101 1.76 -13.00 5.57
CA ARG A 101 1.03 -12.34 4.48
C ARG A 101 1.54 -12.80 3.13
N ILE A 102 0.62 -13.28 2.29
CA ILE A 102 0.89 -13.46 0.86
C ILE A 102 0.61 -12.10 0.22
N LEU A 103 1.66 -11.46 -0.31
CA LEU A 103 1.60 -10.13 -0.91
C LEU A 103 1.94 -10.22 -2.40
N ASN A 104 1.29 -9.38 -3.22
CA ASN A 104 1.65 -9.23 -4.62
C ASN A 104 1.29 -7.84 -5.16
N ILE A 105 1.94 -7.46 -6.26
CA ILE A 105 1.69 -6.22 -7.02
C ILE A 105 1.33 -6.61 -8.45
N TYR A 106 0.20 -6.11 -8.94
CA TYR A 106 -0.27 -6.30 -10.31
C TYR A 106 -0.29 -4.96 -11.02
N GLN A 107 0.15 -4.93 -12.27
CA GLN A 107 0.28 -3.69 -13.04
C GLN A 107 -0.56 -3.80 -14.31
N PHE A 108 -1.35 -2.77 -14.59
CA PHE A 108 -2.18 -2.65 -15.79
C PHE A 108 -1.91 -1.31 -16.46
N GLU A 109 -1.65 -1.29 -17.77
CA GLU A 109 -1.55 -0.02 -18.52
C GLU A 109 -2.94 0.30 -19.09
N LEU A 110 -3.57 1.35 -18.56
CA LEU A 110 -4.95 1.69 -18.89
C LEU A 110 -5.03 3.12 -19.43
N PRO A 111 -6.01 3.43 -20.29
CA PRO A 111 -6.41 4.81 -20.53
C PRO A 111 -6.72 5.55 -19.22
N VAL A 112 -6.58 6.87 -19.22
CA VAL A 112 -7.06 7.70 -18.11
C VAL A 112 -8.59 7.68 -18.12
N ASP A 113 -9.17 6.99 -17.15
CA ASP A 113 -10.61 6.87 -16.93
C ASP A 113 -10.91 6.41 -15.49
N ASP A 114 -12.19 6.28 -15.18
CA ASP A 114 -12.69 5.63 -13.97
C ASP A 114 -12.88 4.12 -14.19
N TYR A 115 -12.46 3.33 -13.20
CA TYR A 115 -12.48 1.87 -13.25
C TYR A 115 -13.00 1.28 -11.95
N LYS A 116 -13.52 0.06 -12.06
CA LYS A 116 -13.78 -0.83 -10.93
C LYS A 116 -12.90 -2.05 -11.01
N VAL A 117 -12.09 -2.29 -9.99
CA VAL A 117 -11.26 -3.48 -9.91
C VAL A 117 -11.92 -4.47 -8.96
N VAL A 118 -12.09 -5.70 -9.42
CA VAL A 118 -12.61 -6.81 -8.61
C VAL A 118 -11.56 -7.92 -8.56
N ALA A 119 -11.15 -8.30 -7.35
CA ALA A 119 -10.28 -9.44 -7.14
C ALA A 119 -11.03 -10.57 -6.45
N VAL A 120 -10.78 -11.80 -6.90
CA VAL A 120 -11.30 -13.03 -6.31
C VAL A 120 -10.13 -13.92 -5.97
N THR A 121 -10.13 -14.47 -4.76
CA THR A 121 -9.17 -15.50 -4.34
C THR A 121 -9.92 -16.70 -3.81
N CYS A 122 -9.46 -17.90 -4.12
CA CYS A 122 -10.04 -19.15 -3.64
C CYS A 122 -8.96 -20.08 -3.10
N ASP A 123 -9.31 -20.80 -2.05
CA ASP A 123 -8.62 -21.97 -1.52
C ASP A 123 -9.45 -23.21 -1.91
N PRO A 124 -9.05 -23.94 -2.97
CA PRO A 124 -9.76 -25.14 -3.42
C PRO A 124 -9.78 -26.27 -2.39
N VAL A 125 -8.76 -26.35 -1.53
CA VAL A 125 -8.66 -27.41 -0.50
C VAL A 125 -9.66 -27.11 0.62
N GLY A 126 -9.71 -25.86 1.07
CA GLY A 126 -10.65 -25.40 2.09
C GLY A 126 -12.08 -25.19 1.59
N ASN A 127 -12.27 -25.12 0.27
CA ASN A 127 -13.52 -24.74 -0.39
C ASN A 127 -14.05 -23.38 0.09
N VAL A 128 -13.16 -22.39 0.14
CA VAL A 128 -13.43 -21.02 0.58
C VAL A 128 -12.96 -20.05 -0.49
N CYS A 129 -13.72 -18.98 -0.72
CA CYS A 129 -13.30 -17.87 -1.57
C CYS A 129 -13.57 -16.52 -0.90
N ASP A 130 -12.73 -15.54 -1.20
CA ASP A 130 -12.93 -14.14 -0.88
C ASP A 130 -13.08 -13.32 -2.16
N THR A 131 -13.79 -12.20 -2.05
CA THR A 131 -13.88 -11.18 -3.09
C THR A 131 -13.64 -9.82 -2.46
N ALA A 132 -12.83 -9.01 -3.12
CA ALA A 132 -12.57 -7.62 -2.74
C ALA A 132 -12.72 -6.73 -3.97
N GLN A 133 -13.13 -5.49 -3.76
CA GLN A 133 -13.32 -4.52 -4.84
C GLN A 133 -12.82 -3.15 -4.41
N ILE A 134 -12.34 -2.38 -5.38
CA ILE A 134 -11.91 -0.99 -5.24
C ILE A 134 -12.38 -0.21 -6.46
N ASP A 135 -12.83 1.03 -6.23
CA ASP A 135 -13.08 2.00 -7.30
C ASP A 135 -11.79 2.82 -7.49
N VAL A 136 -11.43 3.06 -8.75
CA VAL A 136 -10.17 3.65 -9.18
C VAL A 136 -10.49 4.81 -10.12
N SER A 137 -9.85 5.95 -9.91
CA SER A 137 -9.91 7.11 -10.80
C SER A 137 -8.50 7.42 -11.28
N MET A 138 -8.18 7.11 -12.53
CA MET A 138 -6.83 7.32 -13.05
C MET A 138 -6.56 8.81 -13.30
N SER A 139 -5.44 9.32 -12.81
CA SER A 139 -4.99 10.69 -13.04
C SER A 139 -4.25 10.83 -14.37
N ASN A 140 -4.53 11.93 -15.07
CA ASN A 140 -3.74 12.32 -16.24
C ASN A 140 -2.52 13.15 -15.84
N PHE A 141 -1.40 12.49 -15.58
CA PHE A 141 -0.15 13.16 -15.22
C PHE A 141 0.54 13.88 -16.39
N TRP A 142 0.12 13.65 -17.64
CA TRP A 142 0.71 14.28 -18.83
C TRP A 142 0.21 15.71 -19.08
N LEU A 143 -0.92 16.08 -18.48
CA LEU A 143 -1.54 17.40 -18.65
C LEU A 143 -1.31 18.33 -17.45
N ARG A 144 -0.58 17.87 -16.43
CA ARG A 144 -0.29 18.64 -15.22
C ARG A 144 1.10 19.27 -15.32
N ASP A 145 1.22 20.52 -14.87
CA ASP A 145 2.52 21.18 -14.74
C ASP A 145 3.33 20.51 -13.62
N TYR A 146 2.68 20.15 -12.51
CA TYR A 146 3.28 19.42 -11.39
C TYR A 146 2.31 18.36 -10.90
N GLY A 147 2.78 17.13 -10.75
CA GLY A 147 1.98 16.00 -10.29
C GLY A 147 2.66 15.22 -9.18
N LEU A 148 1.85 14.66 -8.30
CA LEU A 148 2.21 13.57 -7.41
C LEU A 148 1.34 12.36 -7.77
N SER A 149 1.94 11.18 -7.85
CA SER A 149 1.20 9.92 -7.94
C SER A 149 0.34 9.72 -6.69
N GLU A 150 -0.59 8.77 -6.76
CA GLU A 150 -1.17 8.20 -5.55
C GLU A 150 -0.09 7.60 -4.63
N ILE A 151 -0.42 7.49 -3.35
CA ILE A 151 0.53 7.02 -2.33
C ILE A 151 0.42 5.51 -2.15
N MET A 152 1.53 4.80 -2.34
CA MET A 152 1.68 3.41 -1.90
C MET A 152 2.17 3.38 -0.45
N LEU A 153 1.35 2.88 0.48
CA LEU A 153 1.78 2.58 1.84
C LEU A 153 2.50 1.23 1.90
N ALA A 154 3.50 1.10 2.76
CA ALA A 154 4.30 -0.12 2.90
C ALA A 154 4.67 -0.43 4.36
N TYR A 155 4.79 -1.73 4.65
CA TYR A 155 5.25 -2.25 5.95
C TYR A 155 6.77 -2.09 6.13
N THR A 156 7.52 -2.14 5.03
CA THR A 156 8.99 -2.10 5.04
C THR A 156 9.53 -1.30 3.87
N ALA A 157 10.71 -0.72 4.05
CA ALA A 157 11.58 -0.28 2.95
C ALA A 157 13.02 -0.65 3.29
N LYS A 158 13.51 -1.78 2.75
CA LYS A 158 14.86 -2.29 3.07
C LYS A 158 15.73 -2.25 1.80
N PRO A 159 17.00 -1.80 1.87
CA PRO A 159 17.90 -1.83 0.72
C PRO A 159 17.94 -3.21 0.05
N SER A 160 17.88 -3.23 -1.28
CA SER A 160 17.80 -4.46 -2.07
C SER A 160 18.32 -4.22 -3.48
N SER A 161 19.08 -5.19 -3.98
CA SER A 161 19.53 -5.26 -5.37
C SER A 161 18.78 -6.32 -6.19
N GLU A 162 17.76 -6.97 -5.59
CA GLU A 162 16.95 -7.95 -6.30
C GLU A 162 16.22 -7.27 -7.46
N ASN A 163 15.99 -7.99 -8.55
CA ASN A 163 15.07 -7.55 -9.59
C ASN A 163 13.71 -8.19 -9.32
N SER A 164 12.78 -7.44 -8.75
CA SER A 164 11.44 -7.91 -8.41
C SER A 164 10.45 -6.76 -8.47
N VAL A 165 9.15 -7.09 -8.62
CA VAL A 165 8.06 -6.10 -8.60
C VAL A 165 7.99 -5.30 -7.30
N PHE A 166 8.59 -5.79 -6.21
CA PHE A 166 8.63 -5.11 -4.92
C PHE A 166 9.78 -4.11 -4.78
N ASN A 167 10.71 -4.04 -5.73
CA ASN A 167 11.86 -3.14 -5.62
C ASN A 167 11.54 -1.78 -6.23
N ARG A 168 11.69 -0.73 -5.42
CA ARG A 168 11.48 0.68 -5.74
C ARG A 168 12.72 1.44 -5.31
N LEU A 169 13.37 2.16 -6.23
CA LEU A 169 14.55 3.00 -5.95
C LEU A 169 15.64 2.30 -5.11
N GLY A 170 15.93 1.02 -5.40
CA GLY A 170 16.93 0.24 -4.66
C GLY A 170 16.51 -0.22 -3.26
N ALA A 171 15.22 -0.11 -2.93
CA ALA A 171 14.63 -0.63 -1.71
C ALA A 171 13.51 -1.65 -2.03
N LYS A 172 13.51 -2.78 -1.33
CA LYS A 172 12.41 -3.73 -1.32
C LYS A 172 11.30 -3.20 -0.41
N MET A 173 10.16 -2.89 -1.01
CA MET A 173 8.99 -2.37 -0.34
C MET A 173 7.85 -3.37 -0.41
N PHE A 174 7.38 -3.82 0.76
CA PHE A 174 6.20 -4.67 0.86
C PHE A 174 4.97 -3.80 1.10
N PRO A 175 4.02 -3.72 0.15
CA PRO A 175 2.87 -2.85 0.27
C PRO A 175 2.02 -3.25 1.49
N ASN A 176 1.26 -2.27 2.00
CA ASN A 176 0.28 -2.44 3.07
C ASN A 176 -1.13 -2.15 2.55
N PRO A 177 -1.77 -3.09 1.81
CA PRO A 177 -3.09 -2.85 1.23
C PRO A 177 -4.19 -2.60 2.27
N GLY A 178 -3.99 -3.06 3.50
CA GLY A 178 -4.94 -2.80 4.58
C GLY A 178 -4.82 -1.42 5.19
N GLY A 179 -3.79 -0.63 4.82
CA GLY A 179 -3.51 0.67 5.42
C GLY A 179 -3.39 0.63 6.94
N SER A 180 -3.05 -0.51 7.56
CA SER A 180 -3.11 -0.70 9.01
C SER A 180 -1.72 -0.91 9.58
N PHE A 181 -1.39 -0.18 10.63
CA PHE A 181 -0.11 -0.25 11.33
C PHE A 181 -0.34 -0.54 12.82
N ASP A 182 0.50 -1.40 13.38
CA ASP A 182 0.36 -1.94 14.73
C ASP A 182 1.72 -2.03 15.45
N LEU A 183 1.77 -2.72 16.58
CA LEU A 183 3.01 -2.93 17.35
C LEU A 183 4.06 -3.78 16.60
N ASN A 184 3.67 -4.51 15.55
CA ASN A 184 4.58 -5.29 14.70
C ASN A 184 5.08 -4.48 13.49
N SER A 185 4.44 -3.35 13.18
CA SER A 185 4.82 -2.42 12.10
C SER A 185 4.83 -0.98 12.58
N LEU A 186 5.83 -0.64 13.42
CA LEU A 186 5.91 0.66 14.09
C LEU A 186 6.43 1.81 13.21
N ILE A 187 6.86 1.52 11.99
CA ILE A 187 7.20 2.51 10.98
C ILE A 187 6.24 2.31 9.81
N ALA A 188 5.59 3.39 9.39
CA ALA A 188 4.84 3.45 8.15
C ALA A 188 5.74 4.02 7.06
N TYR A 189 6.02 3.22 6.03
CA TYR A 189 6.75 3.67 4.85
C TYR A 189 5.76 4.05 3.75
N TYR A 190 6.16 4.96 2.87
CA TYR A 190 5.37 5.34 1.72
C TYR A 190 6.25 5.60 0.49
N TYR A 191 5.66 5.41 -0.68
CA TYR A 191 6.25 5.74 -1.98
C TYR A 191 5.29 6.63 -2.77
N VAL A 192 5.83 7.65 -3.43
CA VAL A 192 5.16 8.51 -4.41
C VAL A 192 6.11 8.84 -5.55
N GLU A 193 5.57 9.15 -6.72
CA GLU A 193 6.32 9.73 -7.84
C GLU A 193 5.98 11.21 -8.03
N VAL A 194 7.00 11.99 -8.34
CA VAL A 194 6.92 13.40 -8.68
C VAL A 194 7.00 13.52 -10.20
N TYR A 195 6.04 14.24 -10.79
CA TYR A 195 5.98 14.51 -12.22
C TYR A 195 6.13 15.99 -12.51
N LEU A 196 7.08 16.32 -13.37
CA LEU A 196 7.38 17.66 -13.88
C LEU A 196 7.06 17.73 -15.38
N PRO A 197 6.86 18.94 -15.94
CA PRO A 197 6.43 19.10 -17.33
C PRO A 197 7.60 18.92 -18.31
N ASP A 198 8.84 18.94 -17.82
CA ASP A 198 10.06 18.77 -18.59
C ASP A 198 11.15 18.09 -17.74
N SER A 199 12.28 17.77 -18.36
CA SER A 199 13.45 17.16 -17.72
C SER A 199 14.41 18.18 -17.10
N VAL A 200 14.00 19.45 -16.92
CA VAL A 200 14.85 20.45 -16.27
C VAL A 200 14.84 20.22 -14.77
N GLU A 201 16.04 20.07 -14.21
CA GLU A 201 16.24 19.85 -12.80
C GLU A 201 15.81 21.08 -11.98
N ARG A 202 14.99 20.85 -10.95
CA ARG A 202 14.46 21.91 -10.07
C ARG A 202 14.56 21.47 -8.61
N SER A 203 14.94 22.39 -7.73
CA SER A 203 14.87 22.17 -6.29
C SER A 203 13.43 22.35 -5.82
N LEU A 204 12.80 21.26 -5.37
CA LEU A 204 11.45 21.23 -4.84
C LEU A 204 11.45 20.57 -3.46
N GLY A 205 10.48 20.94 -2.63
CA GLY A 205 10.28 20.35 -1.32
C GLY A 205 9.22 19.26 -1.36
N VAL A 206 9.44 18.17 -0.63
CA VAL A 206 8.40 17.20 -0.28
C VAL A 206 8.08 17.40 1.20
N SER A 207 6.87 17.85 1.50
CA SER A 207 6.34 17.98 2.86
C SER A 207 5.36 16.85 3.15
N ALA A 208 5.53 16.19 4.29
CA ALA A 208 4.60 15.18 4.76
C ALA A 208 3.86 15.69 5.99
N LYS A 209 2.57 15.42 6.07
CA LYS A 209 1.71 15.76 7.22
C LYS A 209 0.82 14.57 7.55
N ILE A 210 0.57 14.36 8.83
CA ILE A 210 -0.45 13.43 9.30
C ILE A 210 -1.63 14.25 9.77
N LEU A 211 -2.81 13.96 9.22
CA LEU A 211 -4.06 14.56 9.61
C LEU A 211 -4.87 13.59 10.46
N GLN A 212 -5.63 14.12 11.41
CA GLN A 212 -6.67 13.39 12.14
C GLN A 212 -7.93 14.25 12.12
N SER A 213 -9.02 13.74 11.53
CA SER A 213 -10.25 14.52 11.31
C SER A 213 -9.98 15.87 10.63
N ASP A 214 -9.23 15.84 9.52
CA ASP A 214 -8.78 17.00 8.72
C ASP A 214 -7.93 18.04 9.45
N THR A 215 -7.55 17.80 10.70
CA THR A 215 -6.65 18.66 11.47
C THR A 215 -5.24 18.09 11.46
N VAL A 216 -4.22 18.94 11.31
CA VAL A 216 -2.82 18.50 11.37
C VAL A 216 -2.52 17.93 12.76
N PHE A 217 -2.31 16.61 12.80
CA PHE A 217 -1.88 15.87 13.99
C PHE A 217 -0.35 15.91 14.14
N ARG A 218 0.37 15.80 13.02
CA ARG A 218 1.83 15.91 12.97
C ARG A 218 2.26 16.54 11.65
N ASP A 219 3.23 17.43 11.73
CA ASP A 219 3.87 18.08 10.58
C ASP A 219 5.34 17.68 10.56
N PHE A 220 5.87 17.34 9.39
CA PHE A 220 7.27 16.96 9.21
C PHE A 220 8.01 18.02 8.39
N ASP A 221 9.29 18.21 8.71
CA ASP A 221 10.14 19.15 7.99
C ASP A 221 10.17 18.84 6.49
N THR A 222 10.04 19.90 5.68
CA THR A 222 10.10 19.80 4.23
C THR A 222 11.47 19.31 3.79
N GLN A 223 11.48 18.22 3.02
CA GLN A 223 12.71 17.64 2.47
C GLN A 223 12.94 18.22 1.07
N TRP A 224 13.93 19.11 0.95
CA TRP A 224 14.30 19.73 -0.33
C TRP A 224 15.22 18.81 -1.14
N ARG A 225 14.85 18.55 -2.39
CA ARG A 225 15.63 17.71 -3.32
C ARG A 225 15.52 18.26 -4.74
N TYR A 226 16.48 17.87 -5.56
CA TYR A 226 16.41 18.13 -6.99
C TYR A 226 15.62 17.04 -7.70
N PHE A 227 14.64 17.43 -8.50
CA PHE A 227 13.79 16.55 -9.30
C PHE A 227 13.89 16.93 -10.78
N ALA A 228 13.82 15.94 -11.68
CA ALA A 228 13.79 16.15 -13.12
C ALA A 228 12.84 15.15 -13.81
N GLY A 229 11.92 15.63 -14.65
CA GLY A 229 11.02 14.77 -15.41
C GLY A 229 10.07 13.95 -14.53
N SER A 230 10.41 12.68 -14.29
CA SER A 230 9.71 11.80 -13.36
C SER A 230 10.70 11.16 -12.44
N ASP A 231 10.42 11.21 -11.15
CA ASP A 231 11.32 10.68 -10.13
C ASP A 231 10.53 10.21 -8.92
N GLY A 232 11.05 9.19 -8.25
CA GLY A 232 10.39 8.57 -7.11
C GLY A 232 10.87 9.14 -5.78
N TYR A 233 10.01 9.09 -4.77
CA TYR A 233 10.35 9.47 -3.40
C TYR A 233 9.87 8.38 -2.43
N ILE A 234 10.80 7.89 -1.61
CA ILE A 234 10.49 7.02 -0.47
C ILE A 234 10.64 7.84 0.80
N GLY A 235 9.59 7.82 1.61
CA GLY A 235 9.59 8.37 2.96
C GLY A 235 9.09 7.35 3.97
N GLY A 236 9.15 7.74 5.24
CA GLY A 236 8.55 6.96 6.30
C GLY A 236 8.47 7.76 7.60
N PHE A 237 7.62 7.30 8.50
CA PHE A 237 7.44 7.92 9.81
C PHE A 237 7.10 6.88 10.88
N SER A 238 7.53 7.16 12.12
CA SER A 238 7.19 6.32 13.26
C SER A 238 5.74 6.54 13.71
N ILE A 239 4.99 5.45 13.83
CA ILE A 239 3.66 5.45 14.45
C ILE A 239 3.72 5.27 15.97
N ALA A 240 4.89 5.07 16.58
CA ALA A 240 5.02 4.71 17.99
C ALA A 240 4.34 5.70 18.95
N GLY A 241 4.38 7.00 18.64
CA GLY A 241 3.72 8.07 19.41
C GLY A 241 2.26 8.36 19.02
N MET A 242 1.68 7.63 18.07
CA MET A 242 0.31 7.85 17.60
C MET A 242 -0.71 7.02 18.39
N PRO A 243 -1.80 7.60 18.93
CA PRO A 243 -2.90 6.81 19.47
C PRO A 243 -3.54 5.89 18.43
N ASP A 244 -4.35 4.95 18.90
CA ASP A 244 -5.20 4.14 18.02
C ASP A 244 -6.26 5.03 17.36
N GLY A 245 -6.48 4.84 16.06
CA GLY A 245 -7.44 5.64 15.31
C GLY A 245 -7.15 5.71 13.81
N TYR A 246 -7.99 6.49 13.13
CA TYR A 246 -7.92 6.76 11.70
C TYR A 246 -7.17 8.06 11.43
N TYR A 247 -6.30 8.04 10.43
CA TYR A 247 -5.42 9.13 10.06
C TYR A 247 -5.35 9.24 8.53
N THR A 248 -4.93 10.41 8.05
CA THR A 248 -4.62 10.63 6.64
C THR A 248 -3.18 11.09 6.51
N LEU A 249 -2.39 10.41 5.69
CA LEU A 249 -1.10 10.91 5.22
C LEU A 249 -1.37 11.89 4.08
N LEU A 250 -0.91 13.13 4.23
CA LEU A 250 -0.91 14.15 3.20
C LEU A 250 0.54 14.39 2.77
N ILE A 251 0.83 14.21 1.49
CA ILE A 251 2.11 14.57 0.87
C ILE A 251 1.88 15.78 -0.02
N GLU A 252 2.68 16.83 0.18
CA GLU A 252 2.65 18.06 -0.60
C GLU A 252 3.99 18.22 -1.32
N LEU A 253 3.92 18.49 -2.63
CA LEU A 253 5.04 18.98 -3.41
C LEU A 253 5.01 20.50 -3.36
N VAL A 254 6.10 21.13 -2.90
CA VAL A 254 6.18 22.57 -2.66
C VAL A 254 7.37 23.20 -3.39
N ASP A 255 7.26 24.50 -3.67
CA ASP A 255 8.39 25.35 -4.02
C ASP A 255 8.45 26.58 -3.10
N SER A 256 9.23 27.59 -3.49
CA SER A 256 9.33 28.85 -2.72
C SER A 256 8.05 29.69 -2.73
N SER A 257 7.11 29.41 -3.64
CA SER A 257 5.84 30.12 -3.79
C SER A 257 4.66 29.44 -3.09
N GLY A 258 4.75 28.13 -2.83
CA GLY A 258 3.76 27.38 -2.05
C GLY A 258 3.60 25.93 -2.49
N VAL A 259 2.41 25.36 -2.23
CA VAL A 259 2.05 23.99 -2.64
C VAL A 259 1.73 23.97 -4.14
N LEU A 260 2.44 23.11 -4.86
CA LEU A 260 2.28 22.88 -6.30
C LEU A 260 1.29 21.75 -6.58
N SER A 261 1.35 20.67 -5.80
CA SER A 261 0.44 19.53 -5.88
C SER A 261 0.42 18.77 -4.55
N PHE A 262 -0.57 17.90 -4.36
CA PHE A 262 -0.66 17.05 -3.18
C PHE A 262 -1.27 15.68 -3.49
N ALA A 263 -0.97 14.70 -2.65
CA ALA A 263 -1.60 13.39 -2.62
C ALA A 263 -2.01 13.04 -1.19
N LYS A 264 -3.07 12.25 -1.02
CA LYS A 264 -3.59 11.85 0.30
C LYS A 264 -3.81 10.34 0.35
N LYS A 265 -3.58 9.74 1.52
CA LYS A 265 -3.87 8.32 1.75
C LYS A 265 -4.28 8.07 3.19
N ASP A 266 -5.43 7.43 3.35
CA ASP A 266 -5.92 7.07 4.67
C ASP A 266 -5.21 5.83 5.22
N PHE A 267 -5.01 5.81 6.52
CA PHE A 267 -4.44 4.67 7.25
C PHE A 267 -4.99 4.61 8.68
N THR A 268 -4.80 3.46 9.31
CA THR A 268 -5.24 3.18 10.67
C THR A 268 -4.05 2.79 11.53
N VAL A 269 -4.02 3.29 12.76
CA VAL A 269 -3.14 2.79 13.82
C VAL A 269 -3.99 1.95 14.77
N SER A 270 -3.59 0.71 15.01
CA SER A 270 -4.23 -0.19 15.99
C SER A 270 -3.17 -0.94 16.77
N LYS A 271 -2.87 -0.46 17.98
CA LYS A 271 -1.87 -1.03 18.88
C LYS A 271 -2.49 -1.84 20.01
N GLU A 272 -3.83 -1.86 20.13
CA GLU A 272 -4.52 -2.71 21.09
C GLU A 272 -3.92 -4.12 21.05
N PRO A 273 -3.27 -4.55 22.15
CA PRO A 273 -2.65 -5.86 22.19
C PRO A 273 -3.78 -6.87 22.09
N HIS A 274 -3.92 -7.47 20.91
CA HIS A 274 -4.51 -8.81 20.83
C HIS A 274 -3.78 -9.61 21.90
N ARG A 275 -4.51 -10.26 22.81
CA ARG A 275 -3.96 -10.97 23.97
C ARG A 275 -2.87 -11.96 23.53
N ILE A 276 -1.64 -11.47 23.40
CA ILE A 276 -0.46 -12.25 23.06
C ILE A 276 0.46 -12.08 24.26
N SER A 277 0.83 -13.23 24.81
CA SER A 277 1.70 -13.37 25.97
C SER A 277 2.94 -12.47 25.83
N LYS A 278 3.42 -11.94 26.96
CA LYS A 278 4.63 -11.09 27.09
C LYS A 278 5.91 -11.86 26.69
N VAL A 279 6.03 -12.28 25.45
CA VAL A 279 7.25 -12.85 24.90
C VAL A 279 7.80 -11.81 23.94
N VAL A 280 8.81 -11.07 24.41
CA VAL A 280 9.61 -10.21 23.53
C VAL A 280 10.35 -11.13 22.57
N THR A 281 10.00 -11.07 21.29
CA THR A 281 10.70 -11.84 20.25
C THR A 281 11.98 -11.13 19.82
N PRO A 282 12.98 -11.84 19.28
CA PRO A 282 14.15 -11.21 18.66
C PRO A 282 13.77 -10.21 17.56
N GLU A 283 12.69 -10.49 16.82
CA GLU A 283 12.13 -9.61 15.78
C GLU A 283 11.58 -8.30 16.36
N MET A 284 10.89 -8.34 17.51
CA MET A 284 10.52 -7.10 18.23
C MET A 284 11.75 -6.31 18.67
N GLY A 285 12.83 -7.01 19.06
CA GLY A 285 14.12 -6.38 19.38
C GLY A 285 14.75 -5.70 18.16
N GLU A 286 14.73 -6.34 16.99
CA GLU A 286 15.18 -5.75 15.73
C GLU A 286 14.32 -4.56 15.31
N ASN A 287 12.99 -4.68 15.37
CA ASN A 287 12.07 -3.58 15.06
C ASN A 287 12.30 -2.38 16.00
N MET A 288 12.50 -2.64 17.29
CA MET A 288 12.78 -1.58 18.26
C MET A 288 14.16 -0.96 18.04
N ARG A 289 15.14 -1.75 17.60
CA ARG A 289 16.45 -1.26 17.17
C ARG A 289 16.35 -0.43 15.89
N ASP A 290 15.52 -0.82 14.92
CA ASP A 290 15.31 -0.09 13.66
C ASP A 290 14.54 1.20 13.90
N ILE A 291 13.59 1.23 14.86
CA ILE A 291 12.97 2.46 15.34
C ILE A 291 13.99 3.35 16.02
N LEU A 292 14.82 2.80 16.92
CA LEU A 292 15.88 3.57 17.55
C LEU A 292 16.86 4.08 16.50
N TYR A 293 17.26 3.29 15.51
CA TYR A 293 18.10 3.76 14.41
C TYR A 293 17.39 4.82 13.60
N TYR A 294 16.13 4.66 13.24
CA TYR A 294 15.37 5.69 12.56
C TYR A 294 15.35 6.98 13.40
N LEU A 295 14.91 6.93 14.66
CA LEU A 295 14.85 8.08 15.57
C LEU A 295 16.23 8.72 15.83
N LEU A 296 17.28 7.92 15.96
CA LEU A 296 18.67 8.37 16.21
C LEU A 296 19.37 8.85 14.93
N THR A 297 19.03 8.32 13.76
CA THR A 297 19.48 8.85 12.46
C THR A 297 18.66 10.07 12.05
N THR A 298 17.48 10.29 12.66
CA THR A 298 16.71 11.53 12.49
C THR A 298 17.37 12.72 13.20
N ASP A 299 18.44 12.53 14.00
CA ASP A 299 19.33 13.65 14.35
C ASP A 299 20.07 14.20 13.12
N GLN A 300 20.17 13.47 12.00
CA GLN A 300 20.70 13.96 10.72
C GLN A 300 20.09 13.27 9.48
N LEU A 301 18.94 13.76 9.01
CA LEU A 301 18.84 14.18 7.60
C LEU A 301 19.18 15.68 7.44
N ASN A 302 19.77 16.27 8.48
CA ASN A 302 20.44 17.56 8.49
C ASN A 302 21.97 17.37 8.63
N HIS A 303 22.59 16.88 7.55
CA HIS A 303 23.58 17.66 6.81
C HIS A 303 23.28 17.51 5.31
#